data_AF-A0AAJ4AQR1-F1
#
_entry.id   AF-A0AAJ4AQR1-F1
#
_cell.length_a   1.000
_cell.length_b   1.000
_cell.length_c   1.000
_cell.angle_alpha   90.00
_cell.angle_beta   90.00
_cell.angle_gamma   90.00
#
_symmetry.space_group_name_H-M   'P 1'
#
loop_
_entity.id
_entity.type
_entity.pdbx_description
1 polymer ?
#
loop_
_entity_poly.entity_id
_entity_poly.type
_entity_poly.pdbx_seq_one_letter_code
_entity_poly.pdbx_strand_id
1 'polypeptide(L)'
;MLSKDKLQNDTLKKGSSKPELMSAYSSGLNRRAFLRKTGAAAILLGLIGAKPLVVTAADEETLVDKATDKVDFSAHQQAVIEAVQMQLFPDDGDGPSAKTLNAFRYLIWALEDPDNKADGDKEFILRGVGWLEDLAKTTQGASFITLASREQDTVLKQIANSRAGENWLSLLLYYLLEALTLDPIYGGNTDGIGWQWIEHQPGFPRPVQGKTYLDFN
;
A
#
# COMPACT_ATOMS: atom_id res chain seq x y z
N MET A 1 -61.59 -10.41 36.68
CA MET A 1 -61.53 -9.36 35.64
C MET A 1 -60.06 -9.00 35.45
N LEU A 2 -59.44 -9.46 34.34
CA LEU A 2 -58.21 -8.97 33.64
C LEU A 2 -56.90 -8.72 34.47
N SER A 3 -55.66 -8.83 33.99
CA SER A 3 -54.96 -9.41 32.85
C SER A 3 -53.44 -9.17 33.09
N LYS A 4 -52.62 -10.03 32.46
CA LYS A 4 -51.18 -10.05 32.12
C LYS A 4 -50.27 -8.79 32.19
N ASP A 5 -48.95 -9.11 32.17
CA ASP A 5 -47.81 -8.40 31.53
C ASP A 5 -47.23 -7.18 32.28
N LYS A 6 -45.93 -6.81 32.27
CA LYS A 6 -44.64 -7.28 31.73
C LYS A 6 -43.57 -6.25 32.16
N LEU A 7 -42.29 -6.68 32.25
CA LEU A 7 -41.05 -5.91 31.96
C LEU A 7 -40.73 -4.68 32.85
N GLN A 8 -39.48 -4.29 33.16
CA GLN A 8 -38.16 -4.61 32.60
C GLN A 8 -37.05 -4.18 33.58
N ASN A 9 -35.94 -4.91 33.54
CA ASN A 9 -34.64 -4.56 34.12
C ASN A 9 -34.09 -3.23 33.58
N ASP A 10 -33.40 -2.47 34.42
CA ASP A 10 -32.43 -1.47 33.96
C ASP A 10 -31.07 -1.72 34.61
N THR A 11 -30.19 -2.40 33.87
CA THR A 11 -28.80 -2.65 34.22
C THR A 11 -27.95 -1.50 33.71
N LEU A 12 -27.36 -0.75 34.63
CA LEU A 12 -26.35 0.28 34.38
C LEU A 12 -25.17 -0.28 33.57
N LYS A 13 -25.07 0.11 32.29
CA LYS A 13 -23.89 -0.14 31.45
C LYS A 13 -22.76 0.82 31.83
N LYS A 14 -21.69 0.26 32.38
CA LYS A 14 -20.39 0.87 32.63
C LYS A 14 -19.82 1.45 31.33
N GLY A 15 -19.59 2.76 31.29
CA GLY A 15 -19.02 3.47 30.15
C GLY A 15 -17.62 2.95 29.81
N SER A 16 -17.45 2.45 28.59
CA SER A 16 -16.15 2.09 28.02
C SER A 16 -15.44 3.35 27.58
N SER A 17 -14.43 3.80 28.32
CA SER A 17 -13.49 4.84 27.88
C SER A 17 -12.48 4.23 26.89
N LYS A 18 -12.96 3.81 25.71
CA LYS A 18 -12.05 3.55 24.59
C LYS A 18 -11.70 4.91 23.99
N PRO A 19 -10.41 5.27 23.87
CA PRO A 19 -10.05 6.47 23.14
C PRO A 19 -10.59 6.32 21.72
N GLU A 20 -11.32 7.33 21.26
CA GLU A 20 -11.71 7.47 19.88
C GLU A 20 -10.41 7.49 19.05
N LEU A 21 -10.16 6.44 18.28
CA LEU A 21 -9.03 6.41 17.34
C LEU A 21 -9.36 7.42 16.23
N MET A 22 -9.03 8.69 16.48
CA MET A 22 -9.02 9.69 15.42
C MET A 22 -8.00 9.23 14.38
N SER A 23 -8.51 8.93 13.19
CA SER A 23 -7.67 8.61 12.04
C SER A 23 -6.63 9.71 11.85
N ALA A 24 -5.36 9.36 11.64
CA ALA A 24 -4.31 10.34 11.41
C ALA A 24 -4.66 11.31 10.25
N TYR A 25 -5.48 10.82 9.30
CA TYR A 25 -6.00 11.58 8.16
C TYR A 25 -6.95 12.73 8.55
N SER A 26 -7.66 12.65 9.69
CA SER A 26 -8.53 13.74 10.17
C SER A 26 -7.81 14.75 11.09
N SER A 27 -6.55 14.50 11.44
CA SER A 27 -5.78 15.32 12.39
C SER A 27 -4.91 16.43 11.76
N GLY A 28 -4.90 16.56 10.43
CA GLY A 28 -4.09 17.58 9.74
C GLY A 28 -2.58 17.33 9.80
N LEU A 29 -2.14 16.10 10.11
CA LEU A 29 -0.73 15.73 10.05
C LEU A 29 -0.27 15.64 8.58
N ASN A 30 0.83 16.32 8.24
CA ASN A 30 1.48 16.17 6.94
C ASN A 30 2.20 14.81 6.83
N ARG A 31 2.49 14.35 5.61
CA ARG A 31 3.08 13.01 5.34
C ARG A 31 4.34 12.78 6.16
N ARG A 32 5.23 13.77 6.20
CA ARG A 32 6.47 13.70 6.97
C ARG A 32 6.20 13.51 8.46
N ALA A 33 5.27 14.26 9.03
CA ALA A 33 4.91 14.14 10.45
C ALA A 33 4.24 12.80 10.75
N PHE A 34 3.39 12.28 9.85
CA PHE A 34 2.85 10.94 9.96
C PHE A 34 3.98 9.92 10.06
N LEU A 35 4.90 9.89 9.08
CA LEU A 35 6.00 8.93 9.02
C LEU A 35 7.00 9.06 10.17
N ARG A 36 7.31 10.29 10.62
CA ARG A 36 8.17 10.49 11.81
C ARG A 36 7.48 10.03 13.08
N LYS A 37 6.19 10.33 13.26
CA LYS A 37 5.47 10.00 14.50
C LYS A 37 5.11 8.52 14.59
N THR A 38 4.84 7.87 13.46
CA THR A 38 4.65 6.41 13.39
C THR A 38 5.99 5.65 13.36
N GLY A 39 7.07 6.27 12.87
CA GLY A 39 8.41 5.68 12.76
C GLY A 39 9.34 5.87 13.97
N ALA A 40 9.18 6.92 14.80
CA ALA A 40 10.12 7.25 15.88
C ALA A 40 9.93 6.48 17.20
N ALA A 41 8.95 5.56 17.30
CA ALA A 41 8.73 4.79 18.53
C ALA A 41 8.26 3.36 18.25
N ALA A 42 9.21 2.47 17.94
CA ALA A 42 9.11 1.01 18.14
C ALA A 42 8.38 0.13 17.10
N ILE A 43 8.18 0.56 15.84
CA ILE A 43 7.45 -0.27 14.86
C ILE A 43 8.15 -0.52 13.51
N LEU A 44 9.34 0.02 13.24
CA LEU A 44 10.08 -0.34 12.01
C LEU A 44 10.52 -1.83 11.96
N LEU A 45 10.54 -2.54 13.09
CA LEU A 45 10.69 -4.02 13.11
C LEU A 45 9.36 -4.79 13.17
N GLY A 46 8.22 -4.11 13.41
CA GLY A 46 6.93 -4.75 13.69
C GLY A 46 5.84 -4.57 12.63
N LEU A 47 5.81 -3.44 11.90
CA LEU A 47 4.85 -3.20 10.81
C LEU A 47 5.45 -3.43 9.42
N ILE A 48 6.78 -3.43 9.25
CA ILE A 48 7.38 -4.04 8.05
C ILE A 48 7.10 -5.55 8.06
N GLY A 49 6.98 -6.18 9.24
CA GLY A 49 6.67 -7.61 9.37
C GLY A 49 5.21 -8.02 9.18
N ALA A 50 4.27 -7.09 8.96
CA ALA A 50 2.85 -7.38 8.78
C ALA A 50 2.37 -6.93 7.41
N LYS A 51 2.93 -7.53 6.34
CA LYS A 51 2.39 -7.43 4.98
C LYS A 51 0.86 -7.65 5.01
N PRO A 52 0.06 -6.80 4.37
CA PRO A 52 -1.40 -7.00 4.35
C PRO A 52 -1.70 -8.36 3.73
N LEU A 53 -2.46 -9.20 4.44
CA LEU A 53 -2.78 -10.54 3.94
C LEU A 53 -3.58 -10.40 2.63
N VAL A 54 -3.04 -10.96 1.54
CA VAL A 54 -3.75 -11.13 0.28
C VAL A 54 -4.86 -12.16 0.51
N VAL A 55 -6.02 -11.69 0.99
CA VAL A 55 -7.22 -12.52 1.09
C VAL A 55 -7.87 -12.55 -0.30
N THR A 56 -7.64 -13.61 -1.04
CA THR A 56 -8.52 -13.96 -2.16
C THR A 56 -9.87 -14.34 -1.55
N ALA A 57 -10.87 -13.46 -1.69
CA ALA A 57 -12.25 -13.88 -1.49
C ALA A 57 -12.51 -15.03 -2.47
N ALA A 58 -12.72 -16.23 -1.95
CA ALA A 58 -13.23 -17.33 -2.72
C ALA A 58 -14.67 -16.96 -3.11
N ASP A 59 -14.83 -16.50 -4.35
CA ASP A 59 -15.96 -16.77 -5.25
C ASP A 59 -15.79 -15.90 -6.50
N GLU A 60 -15.14 -16.49 -7.51
CA GLU A 60 -15.55 -16.45 -8.92
C GLU A 60 -14.61 -17.36 -9.71
N GLU A 61 -15.11 -18.53 -10.11
CA GLU A 61 -14.50 -19.31 -11.19
C GLU A 61 -14.68 -18.55 -12.50
N THR A 62 -13.59 -18.29 -13.24
CA THR A 62 -13.51 -18.64 -14.67
C THR A 62 -12.10 -18.47 -15.25
N LEU A 63 -11.68 -19.54 -15.93
CA LEU A 63 -10.68 -19.66 -17.00
C LEU A 63 -9.23 -19.29 -16.67
N VAL A 64 -8.53 -20.32 -16.17
CA VAL A 64 -7.06 -20.43 -16.20
C VAL A 64 -6.61 -20.56 -17.65
N ASP A 65 -5.86 -19.58 -18.16
CA ASP A 65 -4.94 -19.82 -19.26
C ASP A 65 -3.55 -20.05 -18.69
N LYS A 66 -2.98 -21.22 -18.97
CA LYS A 66 -1.61 -21.56 -18.59
C LYS A 66 -0.67 -20.94 -19.62
N ALA A 67 -0.24 -19.71 -19.37
CA ALA A 67 0.95 -19.14 -19.98
C ALA A 67 2.09 -19.13 -18.96
N THR A 68 2.98 -20.12 -19.06
CA THR A 68 4.32 -20.05 -18.50
C THR A 68 5.16 -19.13 -19.38
N ASP A 69 4.99 -17.83 -19.20
CA ASP A 69 5.91 -16.81 -19.67
C ASP A 69 6.23 -15.93 -18.45
N LYS A 70 7.46 -15.44 -18.32
CA LYS A 70 7.78 -14.41 -17.32
C LYS A 70 6.77 -13.28 -17.50
N VAL A 71 5.81 -13.15 -16.58
CA VAL A 71 4.77 -12.13 -16.64
C VAL A 71 5.41 -10.80 -16.30
N ASP A 72 6.15 -10.18 -17.20
CA ASP A 72 6.65 -8.83 -16.99
C ASP A 72 5.50 -7.83 -17.11
N PHE A 73 5.57 -6.73 -16.36
CA PHE A 73 4.57 -5.67 -16.45
C PHE A 73 4.58 -5.08 -17.87
N SER A 74 3.42 -5.04 -18.51
CA SER A 74 3.27 -4.26 -19.74
C SER A 74 3.53 -2.78 -19.48
N ALA A 75 3.89 -2.03 -20.51
CA ALA A 75 4.11 -0.58 -20.41
C ALA A 75 2.89 0.16 -19.82
N HIS A 76 1.68 -0.28 -20.17
CA HIS A 76 0.44 0.29 -19.62
C HIS A 76 0.29 -0.01 -18.12
N GLN A 77 0.50 -1.27 -17.71
CA GLN A 77 0.40 -1.65 -16.29
C GLN A 77 1.44 -0.92 -15.43
N GLN A 78 2.68 -0.78 -15.94
CA GLN A 78 3.69 0.04 -15.29
C GLN A 78 3.22 1.49 -15.13
N ALA A 79 2.72 2.12 -16.20
CA ALA A 79 2.26 3.50 -16.15
C ALA A 79 1.11 3.71 -15.15
N VAL A 80 0.18 2.75 -15.05
CA VAL A 80 -0.90 2.79 -14.05
C VAL A 80 -0.34 2.71 -12.63
N ILE A 81 0.57 1.77 -12.36
CA ILE A 81 1.17 1.61 -11.02
C ILE A 81 1.98 2.86 -10.63
N GLU A 82 2.79 3.38 -11.55
CA GLU A 82 3.56 4.61 -11.32
C GLU A 82 2.65 5.82 -11.04
N ALA A 83 1.52 5.95 -11.76
CA ALA A 83 0.54 6.99 -11.51
C ALA A 83 -0.10 6.85 -10.12
N VAL A 84 -0.44 5.62 -9.69
CA VAL A 84 -0.95 5.36 -8.33
C VAL A 84 0.10 5.69 -7.27
N GLN A 85 1.34 5.27 -7.46
CA GLN A 85 2.44 5.60 -6.55
C GLN A 85 2.66 7.11 -6.45
N MET A 86 2.52 7.85 -7.56
CA MET A 86 2.57 9.31 -7.56
C MET A 86 1.37 9.97 -6.86
N GLN A 87 0.19 9.34 -6.82
CA GLN A 87 -0.92 9.81 -5.99
C GLN A 87 -0.67 9.56 -4.50
N LEU A 88 -0.09 8.40 -4.16
CA LEU A 88 0.24 8.05 -2.76
C LEU A 88 1.40 8.89 -2.23
N PHE A 89 2.36 9.25 -3.09
CA PHE A 89 3.59 9.94 -2.72
C PHE A 89 4.03 10.94 -3.81
N PRO A 90 3.31 12.07 -3.95
CA PRO A 90 3.48 13.04 -5.03
C PRO A 90 4.75 13.89 -4.90
N ASP A 91 5.08 14.58 -5.99
CA ASP A 91 6.10 15.64 -6.03
C ASP A 91 5.46 17.01 -5.72
N ASP A 92 5.08 17.21 -4.46
CA ASP A 92 4.36 18.41 -4.00
C ASP A 92 5.25 19.38 -3.19
N GLY A 93 6.56 19.15 -3.18
CA GLY A 93 7.53 19.93 -2.43
C GLY A 93 7.67 19.56 -0.94
N ASP A 94 6.87 18.62 -0.41
CA ASP A 94 7.07 18.04 0.93
C ASP A 94 7.79 16.69 0.84
N GLY A 95 9.10 16.75 0.56
CA GLY A 95 9.98 15.58 0.51
C GLY A 95 10.14 14.96 -0.88
N PRO A 96 10.68 13.73 -0.94
CA PRO A 96 10.82 13.02 -2.20
C PRO A 96 9.45 12.55 -2.71
N SER A 97 9.33 12.38 -4.01
CA SER A 97 8.21 11.70 -4.65
C SER A 97 8.51 10.22 -4.88
N ALA A 98 7.47 9.41 -5.13
CA ALA A 98 7.62 8.00 -5.54
C ALA A 98 8.61 7.83 -6.70
N LYS A 99 8.60 8.77 -7.65
CA LYS A 99 9.53 8.78 -8.78
C LYS A 99 10.97 9.01 -8.32
N THR A 100 11.24 10.01 -7.48
CA THR A 100 12.60 10.27 -6.98
C THR A 100 13.12 9.14 -6.10
N LEU A 101 12.24 8.45 -5.38
CA LEU A 101 12.55 7.24 -4.60
C LEU A 101 12.82 6.01 -5.46
N ASN A 102 12.55 6.07 -6.77
CA ASN A 102 12.61 4.91 -7.65
C ASN A 102 11.68 3.76 -7.17
N ALA A 103 10.50 4.11 -6.67
CA ALA A 103 9.61 3.18 -5.99
C ALA A 103 9.14 2.02 -6.88
N PHE A 104 8.88 2.26 -8.16
CA PHE A 104 8.52 1.18 -9.09
C PHE A 104 9.67 0.22 -9.34
N ARG A 105 10.92 0.70 -9.45
CA ARG A 105 12.09 -0.18 -9.58
C ARG A 105 12.25 -1.07 -8.35
N TYR A 106 12.11 -0.49 -7.15
CA TYR A 106 12.13 -1.26 -5.92
C TYR A 106 11.03 -2.32 -5.90
N LEU A 107 9.79 -1.97 -6.27
CA LEU A 107 8.69 -2.92 -6.35
C LEU A 107 9.04 -4.12 -7.24
N ILE A 108 9.59 -3.88 -8.45
CA ILE A 108 10.01 -4.99 -9.33
C ILE A 108 11.05 -5.88 -8.65
N TRP A 109 12.04 -5.30 -7.98
CA TRP A 109 13.05 -6.06 -7.25
C TRP A 109 12.43 -6.87 -6.10
N ALA A 110 11.54 -6.26 -5.31
CA ALA A 110 10.91 -6.91 -4.17
C ALA A 110 10.00 -8.08 -4.60
N LEU A 111 9.32 -7.95 -5.73
CA LEU A 111 8.50 -9.02 -6.30
C LEU A 111 9.32 -10.21 -6.85
N GLU A 112 10.65 -10.11 -6.92
CA GLU A 112 11.51 -11.25 -7.23
C GLU A 112 11.79 -12.13 -6.02
N ASP A 113 11.46 -11.67 -4.82
CA ASP A 113 11.63 -12.45 -3.59
C ASP A 113 10.74 -13.71 -3.55
N PRO A 114 11.24 -14.88 -3.12
CA PRO A 114 10.45 -16.11 -3.04
C PRO A 114 9.22 -16.02 -2.15
N ASP A 115 9.27 -15.29 -1.03
CA ASP A 115 8.10 -15.17 -0.14
C ASP A 115 7.03 -14.30 -0.78
N ASN A 116 7.41 -13.18 -1.37
CA ASN A 116 6.48 -12.29 -2.09
C ASN A 116 5.86 -12.98 -3.33
N LYS A 117 6.63 -13.83 -4.02
CA LYS A 117 6.13 -14.72 -5.07
C LYS A 117 5.15 -15.75 -4.53
N ALA A 118 5.46 -16.36 -3.39
CA ALA A 118 4.60 -17.36 -2.76
C ALA A 118 3.27 -16.77 -2.28
N ASP A 119 3.26 -15.51 -1.84
CA ASP A 119 2.04 -14.78 -1.48
C ASP A 119 1.18 -14.39 -2.70
N GLY A 120 1.75 -14.41 -3.90
CA GLY A 120 1.07 -14.01 -5.13
C GLY A 120 0.90 -12.49 -5.28
N ASP A 121 1.84 -11.71 -4.72
CA ASP A 121 1.75 -10.26 -4.70
C ASP A 121 1.71 -9.65 -6.10
N LYS A 122 2.50 -10.19 -7.02
CA LYS A 122 2.57 -9.73 -8.40
C LYS A 122 1.22 -9.90 -9.12
N GLU A 123 0.63 -11.08 -8.98
CA GLU A 123 -0.68 -11.42 -9.55
C GLU A 123 -1.79 -10.56 -8.93
N PHE A 124 -1.71 -10.31 -7.62
CA PHE A 124 -2.66 -9.43 -6.94
C PHE A 124 -2.54 -7.97 -7.40
N ILE A 125 -1.32 -7.46 -7.57
CA ILE A 125 -1.06 -6.12 -8.09
C ILE A 125 -1.62 -5.97 -9.51
N LEU A 126 -1.36 -6.93 -10.39
CA LEU A 126 -1.84 -6.91 -11.78
C LEU A 126 -3.37 -6.97 -11.86
N ARG A 127 -4.04 -7.75 -11.00
CA ARG A 127 -5.51 -7.74 -10.92
C ARG A 127 -6.05 -6.38 -10.48
N GLY A 128 -5.43 -5.76 -9.49
CA GLY A 128 -5.85 -4.43 -9.04
C GLY A 128 -5.64 -3.32 -10.07
N VAL A 129 -4.63 -3.42 -10.95
CA VAL A 129 -4.52 -2.55 -12.13
C VAL A 129 -5.75 -2.69 -13.03
N GLY A 130 -6.22 -3.92 -13.28
CA GLY A 130 -7.45 -4.17 -14.03
C GLY A 130 -8.68 -3.54 -13.38
N TRP A 131 -8.88 -3.78 -12.08
CA TRP A 131 -10.00 -3.19 -11.33
C TRP A 131 -10.00 -1.66 -11.36
N LEU A 132 -8.82 -1.04 -11.21
CA LEU A 132 -8.69 0.41 -11.24
C LEU A 132 -8.99 0.97 -12.63
N GLU A 133 -8.49 0.33 -13.68
CA GLU A 133 -8.75 0.73 -15.06
C GLU A 133 -10.23 0.62 -15.42
N ASP A 134 -10.89 -0.47 -15.02
CA ASP A 134 -12.33 -0.65 -15.25
C ASP A 134 -13.14 0.37 -14.46
N LEU A 135 -12.78 0.64 -13.21
CA LEU A 135 -13.42 1.67 -12.40
C LEU A 135 -13.24 3.07 -13.00
N ALA A 136 -12.04 3.40 -13.48
CA ALA A 136 -11.75 4.67 -14.14
C ALA A 136 -12.59 4.84 -15.42
N LYS A 137 -12.64 3.80 -16.28
CA LYS A 137 -13.44 3.84 -17.51
C LYS A 137 -14.93 3.97 -17.23
N THR A 138 -15.44 3.25 -16.23
CA THR A 138 -16.87 3.25 -15.91
C THR A 138 -17.34 4.54 -15.23
N THR A 139 -16.49 5.16 -14.39
CA THR A 139 -16.88 6.34 -13.60
C THR A 139 -16.42 7.67 -14.19
N GLN A 140 -15.31 7.69 -14.93
CA GLN A 140 -14.72 8.88 -15.53
C GLN A 140 -14.66 8.82 -17.07
N GLY A 141 -14.98 7.68 -17.69
CA GLY A 141 -15.04 7.54 -19.15
C GLY A 141 -13.69 7.35 -19.84
N ALA A 142 -12.58 7.24 -19.10
CA ALA A 142 -11.23 7.13 -19.66
C ALA A 142 -10.32 6.24 -18.82
N SER A 143 -9.15 5.89 -19.36
CA SER A 143 -8.10 5.15 -18.62
C SER A 143 -7.54 6.00 -17.48
N PHE A 144 -7.18 5.38 -16.36
CA PHE A 144 -6.72 6.06 -15.14
C PHE A 144 -5.55 7.00 -15.42
N ILE A 145 -4.59 6.58 -16.25
CA ILE A 145 -3.39 7.36 -16.57
C ILE A 145 -3.67 8.59 -17.46
N THR A 146 -4.85 8.69 -18.05
CA THR A 146 -5.27 9.84 -18.87
C THR A 146 -6.09 10.87 -18.08
N LEU A 147 -6.51 10.52 -16.86
CA LEU A 147 -7.31 11.37 -15.99
C LEU A 147 -6.46 12.50 -15.39
N ALA A 148 -7.11 13.63 -15.08
CA ALA A 148 -6.48 14.67 -14.28
C ALA A 148 -6.23 14.17 -12.84
N SER A 149 -5.25 14.76 -12.14
CA SER A 149 -4.89 14.31 -10.78
C SER A 149 -6.07 14.26 -9.79
N ARG A 150 -7.03 15.18 -9.90
CA ARG A 150 -8.22 15.18 -9.03
C ARG A 150 -9.16 14.02 -9.33
N GLU A 151 -9.29 13.65 -10.60
CA GLU A 151 -10.11 12.51 -11.04
C GLU A 151 -9.43 11.20 -10.64
N GLN A 152 -8.10 11.11 -10.75
CA GLN A 152 -7.32 9.98 -10.23
C GLN A 152 -7.55 9.78 -8.73
N ASP A 153 -7.43 10.84 -7.92
CA ASP A 153 -7.73 10.81 -6.48
C ASP A 153 -9.18 10.35 -6.20
N THR A 154 -10.14 10.80 -7.02
CA THR A 154 -11.54 10.36 -6.90
C THR A 154 -11.70 8.86 -7.14
N VAL A 155 -11.09 8.32 -8.20
CA VAL A 155 -11.13 6.89 -8.51
C VAL A 155 -10.42 6.07 -7.42
N LEU A 156 -9.27 6.54 -6.90
CA LEU A 156 -8.54 5.87 -5.83
C LEU A 156 -9.34 5.84 -4.51
N LYS A 157 -10.07 6.91 -4.18
CA LYS A 157 -10.99 6.91 -3.04
C LYS A 157 -12.16 5.95 -3.25
N GLN A 158 -12.64 5.81 -4.48
CA GLN A 158 -13.71 4.88 -4.80
C GLN A 158 -13.26 3.41 -4.68
N ILE A 159 -12.11 3.04 -5.24
CA ILE A 159 -11.61 1.65 -5.17
C ILE A 159 -11.33 1.23 -3.71
N ALA A 160 -10.85 2.17 -2.89
CA ALA A 160 -10.60 1.98 -1.46
C ALA A 160 -11.85 1.67 -0.62
N ASN A 161 -13.07 1.91 -1.14
CA ASN A 161 -14.30 1.54 -0.44
C ASN A 161 -14.59 0.03 -0.47
N SER A 162 -13.84 -0.73 -1.25
CA SER A 162 -13.89 -2.19 -1.26
C SER A 162 -12.71 -2.76 -0.47
N ARG A 163 -12.93 -3.88 0.23
CA ARG A 163 -11.84 -4.57 0.96
C ARG A 163 -10.69 -4.96 0.03
N ALA A 164 -10.98 -5.42 -1.18
CA ALA A 164 -9.96 -5.79 -2.15
C ALA A 164 -9.14 -4.57 -2.61
N GLY A 165 -9.79 -3.46 -2.91
CA GLY A 165 -9.13 -2.22 -3.32
C GLY A 165 -8.33 -1.56 -2.19
N GLU A 166 -8.85 -1.55 -0.96
CA GLU A 166 -8.13 -1.11 0.23
C GLU A 166 -6.86 -1.93 0.44
N ASN A 167 -6.95 -3.26 0.38
CA ASN A 167 -5.80 -4.15 0.50
C ASN A 167 -4.78 -3.93 -0.64
N TRP A 168 -5.25 -3.72 -1.86
CA TRP A 168 -4.39 -3.45 -3.01
C TRP A 168 -3.60 -2.15 -2.87
N LEU A 169 -4.26 -1.06 -2.47
CA LEU A 169 -3.58 0.21 -2.18
C LEU A 169 -2.63 0.08 -0.99
N SER A 170 -3.00 -0.68 0.03
CA SER A 170 -2.16 -0.94 1.19
C SER A 170 -0.89 -1.70 0.82
N LEU A 171 -0.97 -2.68 -0.09
CA LEU A 171 0.20 -3.41 -0.58
C LEU A 171 1.12 -2.50 -1.41
N LEU A 172 0.57 -1.66 -2.29
CA LEU A 172 1.37 -0.68 -3.04
C LEU A 172 2.03 0.34 -2.12
N LEU A 173 1.33 0.81 -1.08
CA LEU A 173 1.89 1.69 -0.06
C LEU A 173 2.98 0.98 0.76
N TYR A 174 2.80 -0.29 1.11
CA TYR A 174 3.79 -1.11 1.81
C TYR A 174 5.13 -1.11 1.05
N TYR A 175 5.12 -1.50 -0.23
CA TYR A 175 6.34 -1.51 -1.05
C TYR A 175 6.92 -0.12 -1.28
N LEU A 176 6.08 0.92 -1.33
CA LEU A 176 6.55 2.31 -1.41
C LEU A 176 7.29 2.72 -0.13
N LEU A 177 6.78 2.33 1.04
CA LEU A 177 7.43 2.61 2.32
C LEU A 177 8.73 1.82 2.48
N GLU A 178 8.79 0.58 1.99
CA GLU A 178 10.07 -0.13 1.89
C GLU A 178 11.04 0.59 0.95
N ALA A 179 10.59 1.04 -0.22
CA ALA A 179 11.39 1.85 -1.14
C ALA A 179 11.86 3.17 -0.52
N LEU A 180 11.15 3.71 0.48
CA LEU A 180 11.54 4.91 1.22
C LEU A 180 12.57 4.61 2.32
N THR A 181 12.48 3.44 2.97
CA THR A 181 13.13 3.16 4.25
C THR A 181 14.25 2.13 4.18
N LEU A 182 14.29 1.27 3.16
CA LEU A 182 15.35 0.30 2.97
C LEU A 182 16.58 0.90 2.30
N ASP A 183 17.66 0.12 2.29
CA ASP A 183 18.95 0.52 1.75
C ASP A 183 18.88 0.78 0.24
N PRO A 184 19.50 1.86 -0.27
CA PRO A 184 19.52 2.17 -1.70
C PRO A 184 20.03 1.03 -2.59
N ILE A 185 20.80 0.08 -2.03
CA ILE A 185 21.28 -1.09 -2.77
C ILE A 185 20.15 -1.95 -3.37
N TYR A 186 18.96 -1.91 -2.78
CA TYR A 186 17.78 -2.63 -3.26
C TYR A 186 17.06 -1.92 -4.42
N GLY A 187 17.61 -0.81 -4.91
CA GLY A 187 17.12 -0.10 -6.09
C GLY A 187 16.07 0.98 -5.82
N GLY A 188 15.56 1.07 -4.58
CA GLY A 188 14.77 2.21 -4.08
C GLY A 188 15.64 3.27 -3.40
N ASN A 189 15.01 4.21 -2.70
CA ASN A 189 15.64 5.19 -1.82
C ASN A 189 16.89 5.85 -2.42
N THR A 190 16.82 6.30 -3.68
CA THR A 190 17.97 6.85 -4.41
C THR A 190 18.80 7.81 -3.55
N ASP A 191 20.11 7.59 -3.45
CA ASP A 191 21.03 8.40 -2.63
C ASP A 191 20.66 8.56 -1.14
N GLY A 192 19.80 7.67 -0.62
CA GLY A 192 19.26 7.76 0.73
C GLY A 192 18.33 8.94 0.96
N ILE A 193 17.72 9.51 -0.10
CA ILE A 193 16.89 10.72 0.00
C ILE A 193 15.69 10.55 0.95
N GLY A 194 15.14 9.34 1.04
CA GLY A 194 14.09 8.99 1.99
C GLY A 194 14.59 9.11 3.42
N TRP A 195 15.75 8.54 3.71
CA TRP A 195 16.40 8.65 5.02
C TRP A 195 16.69 10.08 5.41
N GLN A 196 17.22 10.89 4.49
CA GLN A 196 17.48 12.31 4.71
C GLN A 196 16.18 13.04 5.06
N TRP A 197 15.09 12.77 4.35
CA TRP A 197 13.80 13.43 4.58
C TRP A 197 13.18 13.06 5.93
N ILE A 198 13.17 11.79 6.32
CA ILE A 198 12.60 11.36 7.61
C ILE A 198 13.60 11.38 8.77
N GLU A 199 14.83 11.85 8.54
CA GLU A 199 15.93 11.86 9.51
C GLU A 199 16.23 10.45 10.07
N HIS A 200 16.10 9.43 9.22
CA HIS A 200 16.37 8.04 9.57
C HIS A 200 17.88 7.75 9.55
N GLN A 201 18.33 7.03 10.58
CA GLN A 201 19.69 6.49 10.65
C GLN A 201 19.64 5.00 10.33
N PRO A 202 20.25 4.54 9.22
CA PRO A 202 20.24 3.13 8.85
C PRO A 202 21.11 2.30 9.80
N GLY A 203 20.86 1.00 9.82
CA GLY A 203 21.70 0.04 10.55
C GLY A 203 23.09 -0.13 9.93
N PHE A 204 24.05 -0.58 10.76
CA PHE A 204 25.41 -0.92 10.34
C PHE A 204 25.78 -2.35 10.78
N PRO A 205 26.53 -3.12 9.97
CA PRO A 205 27.01 -2.76 8.63
C PRO A 205 25.86 -2.69 7.63
N ARG A 206 26.00 -1.81 6.64
CA ARG A 206 25.07 -1.76 5.51
C ARG A 206 25.24 -3.01 4.63
N PRO A 207 24.18 -3.47 3.94
CA PRO A 207 24.31 -4.50 2.92
C PRO A 207 25.31 -4.07 1.83
N VAL A 208 25.96 -5.06 1.24
CA VAL A 208 26.91 -4.88 0.13
C VAL A 208 26.48 -5.76 -1.03
N GLN A 209 26.90 -5.39 -2.24
CA GLN A 209 26.49 -6.10 -3.46
C GLN A 209 26.95 -7.56 -3.41
N GLY A 210 26.06 -8.48 -3.79
CA GLY A 210 26.31 -9.94 -3.69
C GLY A 210 26.10 -10.53 -2.29
N LYS A 211 25.59 -9.73 -1.34
CA LYS A 211 25.16 -10.13 0.01
C LYS A 211 23.86 -9.43 0.43
N THR A 212 22.97 -9.24 -0.53
CA THR A 212 21.62 -8.71 -0.34
C THR A 212 20.64 -9.84 0.00
N TYR A 213 19.42 -9.50 0.39
CA TYR A 213 18.39 -10.50 0.75
C TYR A 213 18.18 -11.57 -0.33
N LEU A 214 18.10 -11.15 -1.60
CA LEU A 214 17.94 -12.07 -2.73
C LEU A 214 19.20 -12.88 -3.07
N ASP A 215 20.37 -12.51 -2.57
CA ASP A 215 21.62 -13.24 -2.82
C ASP A 215 21.77 -14.50 -1.94
N PHE A 216 20.92 -14.66 -0.92
CA PHE A 216 20.95 -15.79 0.02
C PHE A 216 19.82 -16.81 -0.21
N ASN A 217 19.02 -16.63 -1.27
CA ASN A 217 17.89 -17.48 -1.64
C ASN A 217 18.23 -18.51 -2.72
#